data_AF-S8BDI5-F1
#
_entry.id   AF-S8BDI5-F1
#
_cell.length_a   1.000
_cell.length_b   1.000
_cell.length_c   1.000
_cell.angle_alpha   90.00
_cell.angle_beta   90.00
_cell.angle_gamma   90.00
#
_symmetry.space_group_name_H-M   'P 1'
#
loop_
_entity.id
_entity.type
_entity.pdbx_description
1 polymer ?
#
loop_
_entity_poly.entity_id
_entity_poly.type
_entity_poly.pdbx_seq_one_letter_code
_entity_poly.pdbx_strand_id
1 'polypeptide(L)'
;MSDTTITDIDPAGDVLIICYKPTDDGDKVLGTLRISSKVLSLASPVFGAMLEPSKNLNDSQTNLESDVKRLKIQCESLDILVNVMNITHIQNQRIPATVTLIFLYDLATWCDTYQVAEALTPVINRWIEILWVPRPPIGHDQFAVDMEWMWIAKVFHK
;
A
#
# COMPACT_ATOMS: atom_id res chain seq x y z
N MET A 1 6.52 26.02 4.13
CA MET A 1 6.85 24.63 3.77
C MET A 1 6.80 23.85 5.06
N SER A 2 5.73 23.09 5.29
CA SER A 2 5.64 22.19 6.44
C SER A 2 6.64 21.04 6.23
N ASP A 3 7.57 20.86 7.16
CA ASP A 3 8.48 19.72 7.18
C ASP A 3 7.65 18.43 7.16
N THR A 4 7.61 17.78 6.00
CA THR A 4 6.94 16.49 5.87
C THR A 4 7.92 15.45 6.42
N THR A 5 7.63 14.92 7.60
CA THR A 5 8.45 13.89 8.23
C THR A 5 8.56 12.69 7.28
N ILE A 6 9.80 12.27 6.98
CA ILE A 6 10.07 11.08 6.20
C ILE A 6 10.02 9.88 7.14
N THR A 7 9.20 8.89 6.82
CA THR A 7 9.18 7.61 7.54
C THR A 7 10.08 6.62 6.82
N ASP A 8 11.15 6.18 7.48
CA ASP A 8 12.06 5.18 6.94
C ASP A 8 11.50 3.76 7.14
N ILE A 9 11.05 3.15 6.04
CA ILE A 9 10.75 1.71 5.96
C ILE A 9 12.07 0.96 5.70
N ASP A 10 12.86 1.45 4.75
CA ASP A 10 14.26 1.07 4.54
C ASP A 10 15.15 2.32 4.65
N PRO A 11 15.96 2.45 5.72
CA PRO A 11 16.87 3.59 5.88
C PRO A 11 17.90 3.74 4.74
N ALA A 12 18.24 2.64 4.05
CA ALA A 12 19.13 2.64 2.89
C ALA A 12 18.36 2.72 1.55
N GLY A 13 17.06 2.94 1.61
CA GLY A 13 16.18 3.01 0.44
C GLY A 13 16.57 4.13 -0.52
N ASP A 14 16.47 3.83 -1.82
CA ASP A 14 16.83 4.68 -2.95
C ASP A 14 15.61 5.41 -3.56
N VAL A 15 14.41 5.19 -3.01
CA VAL A 15 13.17 5.85 -3.44
C VAL A 15 12.46 6.52 -2.26
N LEU A 16 11.93 7.72 -2.51
CA LEU A 16 10.96 8.41 -1.66
C LEU A 16 9.58 8.34 -2.32
N ILE A 17 8.65 7.65 -1.67
CA ILE A 17 7.25 7.65 -2.06
C ILE A 17 6.55 8.81 -1.36
N ILE A 18 6.01 9.74 -2.15
CA ILE A 18 5.17 10.84 -1.67
C ILE A 18 3.72 10.38 -1.81
N CYS A 19 3.11 10.09 -0.66
CA CYS A 19 1.71 9.70 -0.58
C CYS A 19 0.83 10.96 -0.56
N TYR A 20 -0.14 11.04 -1.47
CA TYR A 20 -1.08 12.15 -1.52
C TYR A 20 -2.52 11.67 -1.69
N LYS A 21 -3.46 12.53 -1.28
CA LYS A 21 -4.88 12.36 -1.48
C LYS A 21 -5.42 13.59 -2.21
N PRO A 22 -6.07 13.43 -3.38
CA PRO A 22 -6.76 14.52 -4.05
C PRO A 22 -7.85 15.11 -3.15
N THR A 23 -7.93 16.44 -3.09
CA THR A 23 -9.00 17.18 -2.40
C THR A 23 -9.51 18.30 -3.29
N ASP A 24 -10.65 18.90 -2.95
CA ASP A 24 -11.21 20.04 -3.70
C ASP A 24 -10.23 21.23 -3.75
N ASP A 25 -9.39 21.37 -2.73
CA ASP A 25 -8.35 22.42 -2.61
C ASP A 25 -6.99 22.02 -3.23
N GLY A 26 -6.92 20.86 -3.90
CA GLY A 26 -5.71 20.30 -4.51
C GLY A 26 -5.16 19.06 -3.81
N ASP A 27 -3.97 18.61 -4.21
CA ASP A 27 -3.37 17.40 -3.64
C ASP A 27 -2.88 17.62 -2.21
N LYS A 28 -3.47 16.91 -1.24
CA LYS A 28 -3.00 16.88 0.14
C LYS A 28 -1.96 15.78 0.31
N VAL A 29 -0.72 16.15 0.62
CA VAL A 29 0.32 15.19 1.01
C VAL A 29 -0.05 14.56 2.36
N LEU A 30 -0.14 13.23 2.38
CA LEU A 30 -0.40 12.45 3.60
C LEU A 30 0.91 12.11 4.33
N GLY A 31 1.99 11.86 3.59
CA GLY A 31 3.29 11.52 4.16
C GLY A 31 4.32 11.13 3.11
N THR A 32 5.58 10.98 3.52
CA THR A 32 6.66 10.50 2.64
C THR A 32 7.34 9.28 3.24
N LEU A 33 7.53 8.22 2.45
CA LEU A 33 8.19 6.98 2.87
C LEU A 33 9.51 6.79 2.14
N ARG A 34 10.57 6.39 2.83
CA ARG A 34 11.81 5.91 2.22
C ARG A 34 11.81 4.38 2.13
N ILE A 35 11.98 3.86 0.91
CA ILE A 35 11.84 2.44 0.56
C ILE A 35 12.89 2.01 -0.46
N SER A 36 13.09 0.68 -0.59
CA SER A 36 13.93 0.10 -1.63
C SER A 36 13.14 -0.09 -2.93
N SER A 37 13.63 0.53 -4.01
CA SER A 37 13.08 0.38 -5.37
C SER A 37 13.07 -1.07 -5.83
N LYS A 38 14.11 -1.83 -5.47
CA LYS A 38 14.29 -3.23 -5.84
C LYS A 38 13.26 -4.13 -5.18
N VAL A 39 13.07 -3.98 -3.86
CA VAL A 39 12.05 -4.74 -3.12
C VAL A 39 10.67 -4.44 -3.70
N LEU A 40 10.37 -3.16 -3.91
CA LEU A 40 9.06 -2.76 -4.39
C LEU A 40 8.78 -3.22 -5.83
N SER A 41 9.78 -3.18 -6.71
CA SER A 41 9.67 -3.68 -8.10
C SER A 41 9.48 -5.19 -8.17
N LEU A 42 10.07 -5.94 -7.23
CA LEU A 42 9.86 -7.40 -7.13
C LEU A 42 8.47 -7.72 -6.60
N ALA A 43 7.95 -6.91 -5.67
CA ALA A 43 6.64 -7.12 -5.06
C ALA A 43 5.48 -6.73 -5.98
N SER A 44 5.71 -5.84 -6.95
CA SER A 44 4.66 -5.27 -7.79
C SER A 44 5.17 -4.96 -9.21
N PRO A 45 4.53 -5.52 -10.26
CA PRO A 45 4.86 -5.15 -11.63
C PRO A 45 4.49 -3.70 -11.95
N VAL A 46 3.46 -3.14 -11.29
CA VAL A 46 3.07 -1.73 -11.45
C VAL A 46 4.19 -0.83 -10.97
N PHE A 47 4.72 -1.09 -9.76
CA PHE A 47 5.87 -0.32 -9.27
C PHE A 47 7.13 -0.59 -10.07
N GLY A 48 7.37 -1.82 -10.52
CA GLY A 48 8.45 -2.12 -11.46
C GLY A 48 8.40 -1.21 -12.69
N ALA A 49 7.24 -1.11 -13.33
CA ALA A 49 7.03 -0.23 -14.48
C ALA A 49 7.15 1.27 -14.14
N MET A 50 6.68 1.72 -12.97
CA MET A 50 6.83 3.11 -12.51
C MET A 50 8.29 3.45 -12.19
N LEU A 51 9.07 2.47 -11.74
CA LEU A 51 10.46 2.67 -11.33
C LEU A 51 11.46 2.44 -12.47
N GLU A 52 11.04 1.87 -13.60
CA GLU A 52 11.85 1.72 -14.80
C GLU A 52 12.43 3.07 -15.30
N PRO A 53 13.76 3.18 -15.48
CA PRO A 53 14.41 4.41 -15.94
C PRO A 53 13.90 4.91 -17.29
N SER A 54 13.57 4.00 -18.21
CA SER A 54 13.16 4.33 -19.59
C SER A 54 11.83 5.06 -19.69
N LYS A 55 10.95 4.96 -18.69
CA LYS A 55 9.63 5.62 -18.67
C LYS A 55 9.61 6.95 -17.91
N ASN A 56 10.66 7.25 -17.13
CA ASN A 56 10.74 8.44 -16.28
C ASN A 56 11.51 9.61 -16.91
N LEU A 57 11.84 9.53 -18.21
CA LEU A 57 12.57 10.59 -18.91
C LEU A 57 11.76 11.88 -19.15
N ASN A 58 10.46 11.89 -18.83
CA ASN A 58 9.57 13.00 -19.16
C ASN A 58 9.21 13.94 -18.00
N ASP A 59 9.58 13.63 -16.75
CA ASP A 59 9.41 14.56 -15.63
C ASP A 59 10.71 15.31 -15.37
N SER A 60 10.88 16.39 -16.14
CA SER A 60 11.86 17.46 -15.95
C SER A 60 11.71 18.11 -14.57
N GLN A 61 12.29 17.48 -13.54
CA GLN A 61 12.64 18.08 -12.25
C GLN A 61 13.61 17.18 -11.46
N THR A 62 14.57 16.58 -12.15
CA THR A 62 15.78 16.04 -11.51
C THR A 62 16.64 17.22 -11.06
N ASN A 63 16.35 17.76 -9.88
CA ASN A 63 17.35 18.49 -9.11
C ASN A 63 18.50 17.51 -8.85
N LEU A 64 19.61 17.77 -9.55
CA LEU A 64 20.85 16.99 -9.63
C LEU A 64 21.63 16.86 -8.30
N GLU A 65 20.98 17.03 -7.15
CA GLU A 65 21.62 17.04 -5.83
C GLU A 65 21.21 15.88 -4.91
N SER A 66 20.27 15.01 -5.31
CA SER A 66 20.01 13.76 -4.57
C SER A 66 19.74 12.59 -5.51
N ASP A 67 20.56 11.54 -5.43
CA ASP A 67 20.39 10.24 -6.12
C ASP A 67 19.08 9.51 -5.77
N VAL A 68 18.26 10.08 -4.88
CA VAL A 68 17.02 9.48 -4.38
C VAL A 68 15.85 9.83 -5.29
N LYS A 69 15.31 8.80 -5.97
CA LYS A 69 14.17 8.93 -6.88
C LYS A 69 12.89 9.23 -6.10
N ARG A 70 12.02 10.11 -6.61
CA ARG A 70 10.73 10.45 -5.98
C ARG A 70 9.57 9.92 -6.81
N LEU A 71 8.64 9.23 -6.16
CA LEU A 71 7.42 8.71 -6.79
C LEU A 71 6.21 9.24 -6.05
N LYS A 72 5.30 9.93 -6.76
CA LYS A 72 4.02 10.37 -6.20
C LYS A 72 2.98 9.29 -6.40
N ILE A 73 2.27 8.91 -5.33
CA ILE A 73 1.18 7.94 -5.41
C ILE A 73 -0.06 8.44 -4.70
N GLN A 74 -1.21 8.19 -5.32
CA GLN A 74 -2.51 8.44 -4.71
C GLN A 74 -2.79 7.34 -3.68
N CYS A 75 -3.22 7.73 -2.48
CA CYS A 75 -3.68 6.80 -1.48
C CYS A 75 -4.72 7.45 -0.58
N GLU A 76 -5.73 6.67 -0.18
CA GLU A 76 -6.77 7.13 0.74
C GLU A 76 -6.29 7.21 2.19
N SER A 77 -5.30 6.40 2.55
CA SER A 77 -4.77 6.29 3.92
C SER A 77 -3.28 5.97 3.94
N LEU A 78 -2.51 6.79 4.64
CA LEU A 78 -1.07 6.54 4.85
C LEU A 78 -0.83 5.21 5.58
N ASP A 79 -1.75 4.79 6.46
CA ASP A 79 -1.60 3.56 7.24
C ASP A 79 -1.64 2.32 6.35
N ILE A 80 -2.50 2.31 5.33
CA ILE A 80 -2.56 1.21 4.35
C ILE A 80 -1.20 1.10 3.65
N LEU A 81 -0.71 2.22 3.14
CA LEU A 81 0.57 2.28 2.44
C LEU A 81 1.72 1.81 3.33
N VAL A 82 1.81 2.32 4.57
CA VAL A 82 2.84 1.93 5.53
C VAL A 82 2.81 0.43 5.81
N ASN A 83 1.62 -0.16 5.95
CA ASN A 83 1.49 -1.60 6.16
C ASN A 83 1.94 -2.40 4.93
N VAL A 84 1.54 -2.02 3.72
CA VAL A 84 2.02 -2.67 2.49
C VAL A 84 3.55 -2.60 2.41
N MET A 85 4.13 -1.42 2.66
CA MET A 85 5.57 -1.23 2.58
C MET A 85 6.30 -2.03 3.66
N ASN A 86 5.78 -2.08 4.89
CA ASN A 86 6.35 -2.92 5.94
C ASN A 86 6.28 -4.41 5.58
N ILE A 87 5.17 -4.90 5.03
CA ILE A 87 5.03 -6.32 4.64
C ILE A 87 6.03 -6.67 3.53
N THR A 88 6.06 -5.87 2.46
CA THR A 88 6.98 -6.09 1.33
C THR A 88 8.46 -6.03 1.74
N HIS A 89 8.80 -5.20 2.73
CA HIS A 89 10.16 -5.09 3.28
C HIS A 89 10.43 -6.01 4.48
N ILE A 90 9.55 -6.99 4.75
CA ILE A 90 9.72 -8.00 5.80
C ILE A 90 9.84 -7.36 7.21
N GLN A 91 9.27 -6.17 7.41
CA GLN A 91 9.21 -5.48 8.69
C GLN A 91 8.04 -5.99 9.55
N ASN A 92 7.98 -7.32 9.74
CA ASN A 92 6.84 -8.01 10.37
C ASN A 92 6.55 -7.58 11.82
N GLN A 93 7.52 -6.97 12.51
CA GLN A 93 7.32 -6.44 13.87
C GLN A 93 6.56 -5.11 13.88
N ARG A 94 6.47 -4.43 12.72
CA ARG A 94 5.81 -3.12 12.55
C ARG A 94 4.40 -3.22 11.98
N ILE A 95 3.93 -4.42 11.69
CA ILE A 95 2.56 -4.67 11.21
C ILE A 95 1.66 -5.08 12.39
N PRO A 96 0.38 -4.71 12.38
CA PRO A 96 -0.54 -5.07 13.44
C PRO A 96 -0.81 -6.58 13.46
N ALA A 97 -0.98 -7.14 14.66
CA ALA A 97 -1.33 -8.56 14.82
C ALA A 97 -2.73 -8.89 14.30
N THR A 98 -3.64 -7.91 14.37
CA THR A 98 -5.05 -8.02 13.95
C THR A 98 -5.46 -6.73 13.27
N VAL A 99 -6.36 -6.81 12.29
CA VAL A 99 -6.92 -5.65 11.59
C VAL A 99 -8.44 -5.73 11.60
N THR A 100 -9.13 -4.64 11.28
CA THR A 100 -10.58 -4.65 11.04
C THR A 100 -10.91 -5.13 9.63
N LEU A 101 -12.15 -5.59 9.39
CA LEU A 101 -12.61 -5.96 8.06
C LEU A 101 -12.52 -4.80 7.05
N ILE A 102 -12.92 -3.58 7.46
CA ILE A 102 -12.85 -2.38 6.62
C ILE A 102 -11.42 -2.13 6.14
N PHE A 103 -10.45 -2.14 7.06
CA PHE A 103 -9.03 -2.03 6.71
C PHE A 103 -8.58 -3.11 5.71
N LEU A 104 -9.00 -4.37 5.92
CA LEU A 104 -8.63 -5.47 5.04
C LEU A 104 -9.25 -5.30 3.63
N TYR A 105 -10.47 -4.79 3.55
CA TYR A 105 -11.14 -4.45 2.30
C TYR A 105 -10.42 -3.31 1.55
N ASP A 106 -10.09 -2.22 2.24
CA ASP A 106 -9.36 -1.09 1.64
C ASP A 106 -7.96 -1.51 1.16
N LEU A 107 -7.28 -2.34 1.96
CA LEU A 107 -6.01 -2.94 1.59
C LEU A 107 -6.14 -3.84 0.35
N ALA A 108 -7.20 -4.64 0.25
CA ALA A 108 -7.47 -5.46 -0.94
C ALA A 108 -7.62 -4.60 -2.20
N THR A 109 -8.36 -3.49 -2.10
CA THR A 109 -8.54 -2.52 -3.19
C THR A 109 -7.21 -1.90 -3.61
N TRP A 110 -6.37 -1.52 -2.64
CA TRP A 110 -5.04 -1.00 -2.92
C TRP A 110 -4.14 -2.04 -3.58
N CYS A 111 -4.18 -3.29 -3.10
CA CYS A 111 -3.43 -4.41 -3.65
C CYS A 111 -3.82 -4.75 -5.09
N ASP A 112 -5.10 -4.68 -5.43
CA ASP A 112 -5.60 -4.87 -6.81
C ASP A 112 -5.07 -3.76 -7.73
N THR A 113 -5.11 -2.51 -7.26
CA THR A 113 -4.64 -1.33 -8.01
C THR A 113 -3.15 -1.41 -8.34
N TYR A 114 -2.32 -1.72 -7.35
CA TYR A 114 -0.86 -1.76 -7.50
C TYR A 114 -0.32 -3.16 -7.76
N GLN A 115 -1.19 -4.16 -7.93
CA GLN A 115 -0.83 -5.56 -8.18
C GLN A 115 0.25 -6.10 -7.22
N VAL A 116 0.09 -5.84 -5.92
CA VAL A 116 1.04 -6.27 -4.87
C VAL A 116 0.50 -7.44 -4.03
N ALA A 117 -0.67 -7.97 -4.38
CA ALA A 117 -1.39 -8.96 -3.57
C ALA A 117 -0.55 -10.20 -3.23
N GLU A 118 0.21 -10.73 -4.21
CA GLU A 118 1.02 -11.94 -4.05
C GLU A 118 2.07 -11.81 -2.93
N ALA A 119 2.73 -10.65 -2.84
CA ALA A 119 3.72 -10.39 -1.80
C ALA A 119 3.10 -10.31 -0.39
N LEU A 120 1.80 -10.00 -0.32
CA LEU A 120 1.08 -9.79 0.94
C LEU A 120 0.33 -11.04 1.42
N THR A 121 0.00 -11.98 0.51
CA THR A 121 -0.83 -13.17 0.79
C THR A 121 -0.52 -13.89 2.10
N PRO A 122 0.74 -14.17 2.50
CA PRO A 122 1.01 -14.88 3.76
C PRO A 122 0.52 -14.12 5.01
N VAL A 123 0.69 -12.80 5.03
CA VAL A 123 0.22 -11.95 6.13
C VAL A 123 -1.30 -11.81 6.10
N ILE A 124 -1.86 -11.65 4.90
CA ILE A 124 -3.30 -11.49 4.69
C ILE A 124 -4.08 -12.73 5.11
N ASN A 125 -3.60 -13.93 4.74
CA ASN A 125 -4.25 -15.18 5.13
C ASN A 125 -4.36 -15.31 6.65
N ARG A 126 -3.32 -14.89 7.39
CA ARG A 126 -3.36 -14.85 8.84
C ARG A 126 -4.42 -13.88 9.38
N TRP A 127 -4.56 -12.69 8.80
CA TRP A 127 -5.60 -11.75 9.21
C TRP A 127 -7.00 -12.26 8.86
N ILE A 128 -7.17 -12.92 7.70
CA ILE A 128 -8.42 -13.57 7.31
C ILE A 128 -8.79 -14.66 8.32
N GLU A 129 -7.87 -15.54 8.69
CA GLU A 129 -8.10 -16.60 9.67
C GLU A 129 -8.56 -16.05 11.03
N ILE A 130 -8.00 -14.92 11.46
CA ILE A 130 -8.38 -14.27 12.73
C ILE A 130 -9.76 -13.61 12.64
N LEU A 131 -10.06 -12.97 11.50
CA LEU A 131 -11.31 -12.22 11.29
C LEU A 131 -12.50 -13.10 10.91
N TRP A 132 -12.25 -14.27 10.33
CA TRP A 132 -13.28 -15.16 9.87
C TRP A 132 -13.95 -15.88 11.03
N VAL A 133 -15.11 -15.36 11.45
CA VAL A 133 -15.97 -15.99 12.45
C VAL A 133 -17.18 -16.62 11.74
N PRO A 134 -17.51 -17.92 11.96
CA PRO A 134 -18.72 -18.54 11.43
C PRO A 134 -19.97 -17.76 11.86
N ARG A 135 -20.82 -17.34 10.91
CA ARG A 135 -21.94 -16.43 11.19
C ARG A 135 -23.30 -17.15 11.30
N PRO A 136 -24.17 -16.76 12.25
CA PRO A 136 -25.58 -17.17 12.28
C PRO A 136 -26.40 -16.44 11.19
N PRO A 137 -27.62 -16.92 10.85
CA PRO A 137 -28.37 -16.41 9.70
C PRO A 137 -28.97 -15.01 9.90
N ILE A 138 -28.50 -14.08 9.05
CA ILE A 138 -29.15 -12.93 8.38
C ILE A 138 -29.87 -11.85 9.22
N GLY A 139 -29.26 -10.66 9.21
CA GLY A 139 -29.90 -9.34 9.38
C GLY A 139 -29.49 -8.38 8.25
N HIS A 140 -30.14 -7.22 8.11
CA HIS A 140 -29.96 -6.29 6.96
C HIS A 140 -28.53 -5.74 6.77
N ASP A 141 -27.71 -5.66 7.83
CA ASP A 141 -26.32 -5.20 7.75
C ASP A 141 -25.36 -6.22 7.13
N GLN A 142 -25.83 -7.44 6.86
CA GLN A 142 -25.00 -8.54 6.38
C GLN A 142 -24.55 -8.39 4.92
N PHE A 143 -25.35 -7.74 4.06
CA PHE A 143 -25.06 -7.66 2.63
C PHE A 143 -23.76 -6.89 2.31
N ALA A 144 -23.55 -5.74 2.95
CA ALA A 144 -22.33 -4.95 2.75
C ALA A 144 -21.09 -5.74 3.20
N VAL A 145 -21.20 -6.41 4.33
CA VAL A 145 -20.12 -7.21 4.90
C VAL A 145 -19.81 -8.44 4.05
N ASP A 146 -20.82 -9.06 3.43
CA ASP A 146 -20.63 -10.16 2.48
C ASP A 146 -19.95 -9.67 1.20
N MET A 147 -20.29 -8.48 0.71
CA MET A 147 -19.64 -7.85 -0.45
C MET A 147 -18.16 -7.53 -0.18
N GLU A 148 -17.83 -7.04 1.02
CA GLU A 148 -16.44 -6.83 1.45
C GLU A 148 -15.64 -8.15 1.42
N TRP A 149 -16.20 -9.21 2.00
CA TRP A 149 -15.56 -10.53 1.98
C TRP A 149 -15.42 -11.11 0.57
N MET A 150 -16.42 -10.94 -0.30
CA MET A 150 -16.33 -11.34 -1.70
C MET A 150 -15.18 -10.62 -2.41
N TRP A 151 -15.01 -9.32 -2.16
CA TRP A 151 -13.90 -8.56 -2.74
C TRP A 151 -12.54 -9.03 -2.21
N ILE A 152 -12.41 -9.19 -0.90
CA ILE A 152 -11.17 -9.70 -0.27
C ILE A 152 -10.82 -11.08 -0.84
N ALA A 153 -11.80 -11.99 -0.96
CA ALA A 153 -11.60 -13.30 -1.54
C ALA A 153 -11.17 -13.21 -3.02
N LYS A 154 -11.82 -12.37 -3.83
CA LYS A 154 -11.43 -12.16 -5.24
C LYS A 154 -9.97 -11.73 -5.38
N VAL A 155 -9.46 -10.87 -4.49
CA VAL A 155 -8.09 -10.34 -4.56
C VAL A 155 -7.06 -11.37 -4.09
N PHE A 156 -7.32 -12.08 -2.99
CA PHE A 156 -6.30 -12.90 -2.30
C PHE A 156 -6.49 -14.42 -2.44
N HIS A 157 -7.65 -14.89 -2.90
CA HIS A 157 -7.91 -16.32 -3.12
C HIS A 157 -7.69 -16.67 -4.60
N LYS A 158 -6.46 -17.08 -4.92
CA LYS A 158 -6.06 -17.59 -6.24
C LYS A 158 -5.62 -19.05 -6.15
#